data_AF-A0AA40ZX96-F1
#
_entry.id   AF-A0AA40ZX96-F1
#
_cell.length_a   1.000
_cell.length_b   1.000
_cell.length_c   1.000
_cell.angle_alpha   90.00
_cell.angle_beta   90.00
_cell.angle_gamma   90.00
#
_symmetry.space_group_name_H-M   'P 1'
#
loop_
_entity.id
_entity.type
_entity.pdbx_description
1 polymer ?
#
loop_
_entity_poly.entity_id
_entity_poly.type
_entity_poly.pdbx_seq_one_letter_code
_entity_poly.pdbx_strand_id
1 'polypeptide(L)' 'MQPVFFVMAILGCGDGSVDCTEARIIPARYETMAQCRADLANRIAANTDVPYPVIGADCRRMGAQMVKTERKPTKG' A
#
# COMPACT_ATOMS: atom_id res chain seq x y z
N MET A 1 10.64 20.95 4.62
CA MET A 1 10.60 19.50 4.90
C MET A 1 9.16 19.04 4.67
N GLN A 2 8.88 18.24 3.63
CA GLN A 2 7.53 17.69 3.49
C GLN A 2 7.35 16.59 4.53
N PRO A 3 6.21 16.55 5.25
CA PRO A 3 5.96 15.48 6.21
C PRO A 3 5.87 14.16 5.46
N VAL A 4 6.70 13.20 5.87
CA VAL A 4 6.62 11.82 5.43
C VAL A 4 5.60 11.13 6.34
N PHE A 5 4.56 10.57 5.74
CA PHE A 5 3.60 9.74 6.43
C PHE A 5 3.59 8.35 5.80
N PHE A 6 2.97 7.39 6.47
CA PHE A 6 2.80 6.05 5.95
C PHE A 6 1.30 5.79 5.84
N VAL A 7 0.88 5.18 4.75
CA VAL A 7 -0.49 4.73 4.53
C VAL A 7 -0.49 3.24 4.34
N MET A 8 -1.65 2.63 4.53
CA MET A 8 -1.85 1.21 4.29
C MET A 8 -2.73 1.01 3.08
N ALA A 9 -2.29 0.15 2.17
CA ALA A 9 -3.08 -0.34 1.05
C ALA A 9 -3.53 -1.76 1.35
N ILE A 10 -4.83 -2.03 1.24
CA ILE A 10 -5.37 -3.38 1.22
C ILE A 10 -5.26 -3.90 -0.20
N LEU A 11 -4.57 -5.02 -0.32
CA LEU A 11 -4.39 -5.74 -1.57
C LEU A 11 -5.44 -6.85 -1.65
N GLY A 12 -6.13 -6.96 -2.76
CA GLY A 12 -6.99 -8.09 -3.10
C GLY A 12 -6.23 -9.03 -4.02
N CYS A 13 -6.08 -10.28 -3.61
CA CYS A 13 -5.48 -11.32 -4.43
C CYS A 13 -6.59 -12.25 -4.95
N GLY A 14 -6.53 -12.57 -6.25
CA GLY A 14 -7.43 -13.57 -6.84
C GLY A 14 -7.10 -15.00 -6.42
N ASP A 15 -7.80 -15.96 -7.00
CA ASP A 15 -7.74 -17.40 -6.63
C ASP A 15 -6.33 -18.01 -6.68
N GLY A 16 -5.40 -17.41 -7.43
CA GLY A 16 -4.00 -17.85 -7.51
C GLY A 16 -3.07 -17.26 -6.45
N SER A 17 -3.51 -16.29 -5.64
CA SER A 17 -2.68 -15.52 -4.68
C SER A 17 -1.41 -14.86 -5.25
N VAL A 18 -1.21 -14.85 -6.56
CA VAL A 18 0.02 -14.36 -7.23
C VAL A 18 -0.11 -12.95 -7.77
N ASP A 19 -1.33 -12.51 -8.11
CA ASP A 19 -1.59 -11.18 -8.67
C ASP A 19 -2.45 -10.36 -7.69
N CYS A 20 -1.80 -9.89 -6.62
CA CYS A 20 -2.45 -9.03 -5.65
C CYS A 20 -2.49 -7.59 -6.17
N THR A 21 -3.68 -7.04 -6.34
CA THR A 21 -3.90 -5.66 -6.79
C THR A 21 -4.42 -4.79 -5.66
N GLU A 22 -4.25 -3.48 -5.76
CA GLU A 22 -4.81 -2.57 -4.76
C GLU A 22 -6.34 -2.59 -4.83
N ALA A 23 -6.96 -3.13 -3.78
CA ALA A 23 -8.42 -3.18 -3.67
C ALA A 23 -8.97 -1.95 -2.94
N ARG A 24 -8.23 -1.44 -1.94
CA ARG A 24 -8.64 -0.27 -1.14
C ARG A 24 -7.44 0.41 -0.51
N ILE A 25 -7.39 1.75 -0.53
CA ILE A 25 -6.44 2.52 0.28
C ILE A 25 -7.10 2.90 1.61
N ILE A 26 -6.41 2.65 2.72
CA ILE A 26 -6.86 3.05 4.05
C ILE A 26 -6.48 4.53 4.27
N PRO A 27 -7.42 5.40 4.64
CA PRO A 27 -7.15 6.83 4.86
C PRO A 27 -6.35 7.11 6.15
N ALA A 28 -6.08 6.09 6.96
CA ALA A 28 -5.24 6.18 8.15
C ALA A 28 -3.79 6.54 7.77
N ARG A 29 -3.24 7.51 8.49
CA ARG A 29 -1.85 7.96 8.34
C ARG A 29 -1.09 7.58 9.59
N TYR A 30 0.04 6.91 9.40
CA TYR A 30 0.97 6.57 10.47
C TYR A 30 2.20 7.46 10.37
N GLU A 31 2.81 7.78 11.51
CA GLU A 31 4.04 8.58 11.57
C GLU A 31 5.27 7.73 11.25
N THR A 32 5.21 6.43 11.56
CA THR A 32 6.30 5.49 11.36
C THR A 32 5.86 4.20 10.68
N MET A 33 6.81 3.55 9.98
CA MET A 33 6.56 2.25 9.37
C MET A 33 6.30 1.15 10.40
N ALA A 34 6.87 1.27 11.61
CA ALA A 34 6.64 0.34 12.70
C ALA A 34 5.17 0.39 13.18
N GLN A 35 4.60 1.59 13.33
CA GLN A 35 3.18 1.76 13.64
C GLN A 35 2.29 1.17 12.54
N CYS A 36 2.60 1.45 11.28
CA CYS A 36 1.82 0.88 10.16
C CYS A 36 1.85 -0.66 10.19
N ARG A 37 3.03 -1.28 10.41
CA ARG A 37 3.17 -2.73 10.47
C ARG A 37 2.43 -3.35 11.65
N ALA A 38 2.46 -2.70 12.81
CA ALA A 38 1.74 -3.17 13.99
C ALA A 38 0.22 -3.18 13.78
N ASP A 39 -0.31 -2.26 12.95
CA ASP A 39 -1.75 -2.17 12.66
C ASP A 39 -2.20 -3.05 11.48
N LEU A 40 -1.28 -3.75 10.78
CA LEU A 40 -1.60 -4.58 9.61
C LEU A 40 -2.69 -5.61 9.92
N ALA A 41 -2.51 -6.39 10.99
CA ALA A 41 -3.44 -7.45 11.36
C ALA A 41 -4.84 -6.92 11.67
N ASN A 42 -4.93 -5.81 12.41
CA ASN A 42 -6.20 -5.16 12.72
C ASN A 42 -6.90 -4.66 11.45
N ARG A 43 -6.15 -4.08 10.51
CA ARG A 43 -6.71 -3.55 9.26
C ARG A 43 -7.16 -4.66 8.31
N ILE A 44 -6.42 -5.76 8.22
CA ILE A 44 -6.85 -6.94 7.46
C ILE A 44 -8.16 -7.47 8.04
N ALA A 45 -8.23 -7.67 9.36
CA ALA A 45 -9.45 -8.16 10.02
C ALA A 45 -10.65 -7.21 9.85
N ALA A 46 -10.41 -5.90 9.82
CA ALA A 46 -11.44 -4.89 9.63
C ALA A 46 -11.86 -4.64 8.16
N ASN A 47 -11.16 -5.23 7.18
CA ASN A 47 -11.43 -5.05 5.75
C ASN A 47 -11.77 -6.38 5.05
N THR A 48 -12.36 -7.32 5.79
CA THR A 48 -12.87 -8.59 5.27
C THR A 48 -14.10 -8.42 4.38
N ASP A 49 -14.64 -7.20 4.27
CA ASP A 49 -15.71 -6.81 3.34
C ASP A 49 -15.22 -6.61 1.90
N VAL A 50 -13.91 -6.62 1.68
CA VAL A 50 -13.32 -6.50 0.35
C VAL A 50 -13.65 -7.75 -0.48
N PRO A 51 -14.19 -7.60 -1.71
CA PRO A 51 -14.70 -8.71 -2.52
C PRO A 51 -13.57 -9.49 -3.21
N TYR A 52 -12.64 -10.03 -2.41
CA TYR A 52 -11.54 -10.86 -2.85
C TYR A 52 -11.43 -12.11 -1.98
N PRO A 53 -11.08 -13.27 -2.56
CA PRO A 53 -10.95 -14.52 -1.81
C PRO A 53 -9.81 -14.45 -0.78
N VAL A 54 -8.76 -13.70 -1.09
CA VAL A 54 -7.62 -13.47 -0.20
C VAL A 54 -7.32 -11.97 -0.18
N ILE A 55 -7.07 -11.44 1.01
CA ILE A 55 -6.66 -10.04 1.18
C ILE A 55 -5.31 -9.98 1.90
N GLY A 56 -4.46 -9.07 1.43
CA GLY A 56 -3.22 -8.69 2.08
C GLY A 56 -3.25 -7.21 2.46
N ALA A 57 -2.25 -6.77 3.23
CA ALA A 57 -2.05 -5.35 3.50
C ALA A 57 -0.59 -4.98 3.29
N ASP A 58 -0.37 -3.82 2.66
CA ASP A 58 0.94 -3.28 2.33
C ASP A 58 1.11 -1.88 2.91
N CYS A 59 2.24 -1.63 3.57
CA CYS A 59 2.55 -0.35 4.19
C CYS A 59 3.39 0.48 3.23
N ARG A 60 2.80 1.55 2.69
CA ARG A 60 3.45 2.44 1.73
C ARG A 60 3.85 3.74 2.40
N ARG A 61 5.07 4.19 2.12
CA ARG A 61 5.51 5.53 2.53
C ARG A 61 4.91 6.55 1.56
N MET A 62 4.06 7.42 2.07
CA MET A 62 3.47 8.53 1.34
C MET A 62 4.06 9.85 1.81
N GLY A 63 4.67 10.54 0.89
CA GLY A 63 5.41 11.77 1.07
C GLY A 63 6.03 12.06 -0.27
N ALA A 64 6.52 13.28 -0.49
CA ALA A 64 7.11 13.64 -1.78
C ALA A 64 8.43 12.89 -2.03
N GLN A 65 8.33 11.61 -2.37
CA GLN A 65 9.29 10.96 -3.24
C GLN A 65 8.84 11.41 -4.62
N MET A 66 9.38 12.55 -5.07
CA MET A 66 9.42 12.84 -6.50
C MET A 66 9.97 11.58 -7.15
N VAL A 67 9.11 10.84 -7.85
CA VAL A 67 9.54 9.74 -8.69
C VAL A 67 10.62 10.35 -9.57
N LYS A 68 11.89 9.99 -9.37
CA LYS A 68 12.92 10.21 -10.38
C LYS A 68 12.49 9.31 -11.53
N THR A 69 11.56 9.79 -12.36
CA THR A 69 11.40 9.25 -13.70
C THR A 69 12.70 9.61 -14.37
N GLU A 70 13.68 8.72 -14.27
CA GLU A 70 14.81 8.68 -15.18
C GLU A 70 14.17 8.36 -16.54
N ARG A 71 13.74 9.43 -17.22
CA ARG A 71 13.41 9.43 -18.65
C ARG A 71 14.67 8.91 -19.33
N LYS A 72 14.73 7.60 -19.57
CA LYS A 72 15.76 6.99 -20.42
C LYS A 72 15.66 7.69 -21.78
N PRO A 73 16.71 8.38 -22.25
CA PRO A 73 16.63 9.06 -23.53
C PRO A 73 16.54 7.99 -24.62
N THR A 74 15.47 8.03 -25.40
CA THR A 74 15.36 7.30 -26.67
C THR A 74 16.42 7.87 -27.60
N LYS A 75 17.46 7.09 -27.90
CA LYS A 75 18.45 7.40 -28.94
C LYS A 75 17.79 7.13 -30.29
N GLY A 76 17.71 8.17 -31.12
CA GLY A 76 17.38 8.07 -32.55
C GLY A 76 18.57 7.63 -33.39
#